data_AF-A0A246S9V5-F1
#
_entry.id   AF-A0A246S9V5-F1
#
_cell.length_a   1.000
_cell.length_b   1.000
_cell.length_c   1.000
_cell.angle_alpha   90.00
_cell.angle_beta   90.00
_cell.angle_gamma   90.00
#
_symmetry.space_group_name_H-M   'P 1'
#
loop_
_entity.id
_entity.type
_entity.pdbx_description
1 polymer ?
#
loop_
_entity_poly.entity_id
_entity_poly.type
_entity_poly.pdbx_seq_one_letter_code
_entity_poly.pdbx_strand_id
1 'polypeptide(L)'
;MRDYVKSKDFHRHMRSLLASRFQELGWESQATGKCSFVLGRRVFWLQISQYSNSVTGAKFTINMTEGAGAASDTRILRQLDDSDRAAGKALEELIISRLPRPDPDPDVEVVGDHGETVLVKLGDLAKANPRQWDGPADVWLPYFSRSDLDDWAAFLLPRLDRLVAPSSPEATDPSLWAQRLRRFTGLFRSK
;
A
#
# COMPACT_ATOMS: atom_id res chain seq x y z
N MET A 1 -21.80 -14.67 12.15
CA MET A 1 -21.57 -13.20 12.00
C MET A 1 -20.15 -13.07 11.48
N ARG A 2 -19.94 -12.59 10.24
CA ARG A 2 -18.58 -12.52 9.66
C ARG A 2 -17.73 -11.51 10.45
N ASP A 3 -16.46 -11.83 10.69
CA ASP A 3 -15.44 -11.01 11.37
C ASP A 3 -15.05 -9.76 10.58
N TYR A 4 -16.03 -9.00 10.09
CA TYR A 4 -15.81 -7.79 9.33
C TYR A 4 -15.17 -6.71 10.22
N VAL A 5 -13.93 -6.36 9.91
CA VAL A 5 -13.14 -5.38 10.66
C VAL A 5 -13.57 -3.98 10.25
N LYS A 6 -14.24 -3.26 11.16
CA LYS A 6 -14.58 -1.85 10.95
C LYS A 6 -13.32 -0.97 10.97
N SER A 7 -13.36 0.18 10.30
CA SER A 7 -12.22 1.11 10.21
C SER A 7 -11.56 1.45 11.56
N LYS A 8 -12.35 1.67 12.61
CA LYS A 8 -11.83 1.92 13.97
C LYS A 8 -11.01 0.74 14.49
N ASP A 9 -11.52 -0.47 14.31
CA ASP A 9 -10.87 -1.69 14.77
C ASP A 9 -9.63 -2.02 13.92
N PHE A 10 -9.69 -1.77 12.60
CA PHE A 10 -8.55 -1.85 11.70
C PHE A 10 -7.40 -0.97 12.19
N HIS A 11 -7.64 0.32 12.42
CA HIS A 11 -6.59 1.25 12.83
C HIS A 11 -6.03 0.92 14.21
N ARG A 12 -6.88 0.50 15.15
CA ARG A 12 -6.42 0.06 16.48
C ARG A 12 -5.52 -1.18 16.36
N HIS A 13 -5.95 -2.17 15.60
CA HIS A 13 -5.23 -3.44 15.45
C HIS A 13 -3.89 -3.25 14.72
N MET A 14 -3.90 -2.62 13.55
CA MET A 14 -2.68 -2.34 12.79
C MET A 14 -1.68 -1.48 13.59
N ARG A 15 -2.15 -0.50 14.37
CA ARG A 15 -1.27 0.26 15.26
C ARG A 15 -0.58 -0.64 16.28
N SER A 16 -1.31 -1.57 16.90
CA SER A 16 -0.74 -2.50 17.88
C SER A 16 0.31 -3.43 17.28
N LEU A 17 0.18 -3.79 15.99
CA LEU A 17 1.13 -4.65 15.28
C LEU A 17 2.39 -3.89 14.84
N LEU A 18 2.23 -2.65 14.38
CA LEU A 18 3.32 -1.90 13.74
C LEU A 18 4.09 -1.00 14.72
N ALA A 19 3.50 -0.63 15.86
CA ALA A 19 4.05 0.41 16.75
C ALA A 19 5.47 0.11 17.24
N SER A 20 5.77 -1.13 17.65
CA SER A 20 7.12 -1.48 18.14
C SER A 20 8.17 -1.21 17.07
N ARG A 21 7.92 -1.64 15.83
CA ARG A 21 8.88 -1.48 14.74
C ARG A 21 9.06 -0.01 14.35
N PHE A 22 7.99 0.78 14.37
CA PHE A 22 8.10 2.22 14.14
C PHE A 22 8.90 2.92 15.24
N GLN A 23 8.69 2.55 16.50
CA GLN A 23 9.43 3.08 17.64
C GLN A 23 10.93 2.75 17.54
N GLU A 24 11.29 1.52 17.15
CA GLU A 24 12.68 1.12 16.88
C GLU A 24 13.34 1.98 15.79
N LEU A 25 12.57 2.39 14.79
CA LEU A 25 13.00 3.27 13.70
C LEU A 25 12.95 4.77 14.08
N GLY A 26 12.65 5.10 15.34
CA GLY A 26 12.60 6.47 15.87
C GLY A 26 11.30 7.23 15.58
N TRP A 27 10.26 6.57 15.05
CA TRP A 27 8.97 7.20 14.79
C TRP A 27 8.06 7.16 16.02
N GLU A 28 7.24 8.19 16.17
CA GLU A 28 6.25 8.30 17.24
C GLU A 28 4.85 7.95 16.74
N SER A 29 4.13 7.09 17.47
CA SER A 29 2.73 6.78 17.17
C SER A 29 1.82 7.95 17.53
N GLN A 30 0.91 8.32 16.64
CA GLN A 30 -0.16 9.26 16.98
C GLN A 30 -1.26 8.55 17.78
N ALA A 31 -1.69 9.18 18.89
CA ALA A 31 -2.55 8.56 19.89
C ALA A 31 -4.01 8.33 19.44
N THR A 32 -4.51 9.12 18.49
CA THR A 32 -5.94 9.11 18.11
C THR A 32 -6.14 9.01 16.61
N GLY A 33 -7.22 8.33 16.21
CA GLY A 33 -7.66 8.27 14.82
C GLY A 33 -6.94 7.19 13.99
N LYS A 34 -6.46 7.58 12.81
CA LYS A 34 -5.80 6.68 11.85
C LYS A 34 -4.55 6.06 12.46
N CYS A 35 -4.21 4.84 12.03
CA CYS A 35 -2.90 4.27 12.30
C CYS A 35 -1.85 5.12 11.58
N SER A 36 -1.19 6.01 12.30
CA SER A 36 -0.22 6.96 11.79
C SER A 36 0.98 7.10 12.73
N PHE A 37 2.13 7.37 12.12
CA PHE A 37 3.42 7.53 12.78
C PHE A 37 4.12 8.78 12.26
N VAL A 38 4.87 9.48 13.12
CA VAL A 38 5.57 10.71 12.76
C VAL A 38 7.06 10.63 13.08
N LEU A 39 7.88 11.21 12.20
CA LEU A 39 9.32 11.39 12.42
C LEU A 39 9.72 12.75 11.85
N GLY A 40 9.95 13.72 12.74
CA GLY A 40 10.22 15.11 12.36
C GLY A 40 9.06 15.71 11.55
N ARG A 41 9.27 15.95 10.25
CA ARG A 41 8.27 16.47 9.31
C ARG A 41 7.63 15.40 8.42
N ARG A 42 7.89 14.12 8.69
CA ARG A 42 7.39 13.00 7.91
C ARG A 42 6.20 12.38 8.63
N VAL A 43 5.15 12.06 7.89
CA VAL A 43 3.97 11.38 8.44
C VAL A 43 3.70 10.14 7.59
N PHE A 44 3.63 8.98 8.24
CA PHE A 44 3.18 7.73 7.67
C PHE A 44 1.75 7.47 8.12
N TRP A 45 0.87 6.96 7.25
CA TRP A 45 -0.44 6.46 7.69
C TRP A 45 -1.01 5.39 6.78
N LEU A 46 -1.86 4.54 7.37
CA LEU A 46 -2.68 3.60 6.63
C LEU A 46 -3.97 4.27 6.15
N GLN A 47 -4.31 4.09 4.88
CA GLN A 47 -5.57 4.56 4.28
C GLN A 47 -6.43 3.37 3.87
N ILE A 48 -7.65 3.31 4.38
CA ILE A 48 -8.64 2.31 3.98
C ILE A 48 -9.43 2.83 2.77
N SER A 49 -9.78 1.94 1.85
CA SER A 49 -10.66 2.24 0.73
C SER A 49 -12.05 2.65 1.22
N GLN A 50 -12.65 3.64 0.58
CA GLN A 50 -14.03 4.04 0.86
C GLN A 50 -15.05 2.98 0.44
N TYR A 51 -14.66 2.07 -0.45
CA TYR A 51 -15.49 0.97 -0.91
C TYR A 51 -15.12 -0.30 -0.16
N SER A 52 -15.88 -0.60 0.89
CA SER A 52 -15.77 -1.85 1.66
C SER A 52 -17.12 -2.30 2.17
N ASN A 53 -17.30 -3.61 2.34
CA ASN A 53 -18.50 -4.19 2.94
C ASN A 53 -18.19 -5.60 3.49
N SER A 54 -19.15 -6.20 4.20
CA SER A 54 -19.00 -7.52 4.82
C SER A 54 -19.00 -8.70 3.82
N VAL A 55 -19.31 -8.45 2.55
CA VAL A 55 -19.35 -9.46 1.48
C VAL A 55 -18.00 -9.52 0.77
N THR A 56 -17.48 -8.37 0.35
CA THR A 56 -16.25 -8.23 -0.46
C THR A 56 -15.04 -7.77 0.34
N GLY A 57 -15.17 -7.67 1.67
CA GLY A 57 -14.11 -7.19 2.55
C GLY A 57 -13.78 -5.72 2.32
N ALA A 58 -12.54 -5.36 2.63
CA ALA A 58 -11.98 -4.03 2.49
C ALA A 58 -10.58 -4.11 1.90
N LYS A 59 -10.03 -2.96 1.50
CA LYS A 59 -8.63 -2.83 1.07
C LYS A 59 -8.00 -1.63 1.74
N PHE A 60 -6.69 -1.65 1.92
CA PHE A 60 -5.94 -0.49 2.40
C PHE A 60 -4.64 -0.29 1.61
N THR A 61 -4.14 0.95 1.64
CA THR A 61 -2.80 1.30 1.13
C THR A 61 -2.03 2.06 2.20
N ILE A 62 -0.78 2.35 1.92
CA ILE A 62 0.15 3.04 2.81
C ILE A 62 0.61 4.32 2.15
N ASN A 63 0.42 5.43 2.86
CA ASN A 63 0.85 6.74 2.42
C ASN A 63 1.93 7.31 3.33
N MET A 64 2.73 8.19 2.76
CA MET A 64 3.70 9.00 3.47
C MET A 64 3.76 10.41 2.90
N THR A 65 4.04 11.38 3.76
CA THR A 65 4.41 12.76 3.38
C THR A 65 5.84 13.04 3.82
N GLU A 66 6.57 13.84 3.02
CA GLU A 66 7.89 14.35 3.35
C GLU A 66 7.86 15.90 3.29
N GLY A 67 7.85 16.59 4.43
CA GLY A 67 8.01 18.05 4.51
C GLY A 67 6.81 18.85 5.04
N ALA A 68 6.91 20.18 4.98
CA ALA A 68 5.97 21.14 5.59
C ALA A 68 4.92 21.73 4.63
N GLY A 69 4.85 21.25 3.38
CA GLY A 69 3.85 21.67 2.40
C GLY A 69 2.75 20.63 2.21
N ALA A 70 1.76 20.94 1.35
CA ALA A 70 0.82 19.97 0.80
C ALA A 70 1.52 18.98 -0.16
N ALA A 71 2.65 18.42 0.29
CA ALA A 71 3.45 17.45 -0.42
C ALA A 71 2.58 16.21 -0.62
N SER A 72 2.35 15.88 -1.89
CA SER A 72 1.41 14.86 -2.34
C SER A 72 1.51 13.60 -1.48
N ASP A 73 0.39 13.17 -0.92
CA ASP A 73 0.21 11.86 -0.31
C ASP A 73 0.88 10.81 -1.20
N THR A 74 2.06 10.36 -0.78
CA THR A 74 2.86 9.47 -1.61
C THR A 74 2.55 8.06 -1.16
N ARG A 75 1.88 7.32 -2.02
CA ARG A 75 1.73 5.87 -1.87
C ARG A 75 3.11 5.24 -1.91
N ILE A 76 3.51 4.57 -0.82
CA ILE A 76 4.89 4.05 -0.67
C ILE A 76 5.04 2.59 -1.11
N LEU A 77 3.93 1.86 -1.28
CA LEU A 77 3.97 0.47 -1.77
C LEU A 77 4.47 0.36 -3.21
N ARG A 78 4.50 1.46 -3.97
CA ARG A 78 5.18 1.52 -5.28
C ARG A 78 6.67 1.20 -5.21
N GLN A 79 7.29 1.32 -4.03
CA GLN A 79 8.71 1.08 -3.80
C GLN A 79 9.04 -0.40 -3.50
N LEU A 80 8.04 -1.28 -3.45
CA LEU A 80 8.27 -2.73 -3.36
C LEU A 80 9.03 -3.20 -4.61
N ASP A 81 10.09 -3.98 -4.40
CA ASP A 81 10.83 -4.64 -5.47
C ASP A 81 10.07 -5.86 -6.01
N ASP A 82 10.61 -6.50 -7.04
CA ASP A 82 9.95 -7.64 -7.70
C ASP A 82 9.75 -8.83 -6.75
N SER A 83 10.70 -9.06 -5.82
CA SER A 83 10.59 -10.14 -4.83
C SER A 83 9.47 -9.86 -3.83
N ASP A 84 9.38 -8.61 -3.36
CA ASP A 84 8.31 -8.14 -2.49
C ASP A 84 6.95 -8.20 -3.16
N ARG A 85 6.88 -7.83 -4.44
CA ARG A 85 5.65 -7.90 -5.23
C ARG A 85 5.20 -9.33 -5.44
N ALA A 86 6.11 -10.26 -5.73
CA ALA A 86 5.80 -11.68 -5.83
C ALA A 86 5.27 -12.23 -4.49
N ALA A 87 5.91 -11.90 -3.37
CA ALA A 87 5.47 -12.33 -2.04
C ALA A 87 4.13 -11.72 -1.64
N GLY A 88 3.93 -10.43 -1.93
CA GLY A 88 2.67 -9.73 -1.67
C GLY A 88 1.53 -10.28 -2.51
N LYS A 89 1.76 -10.57 -3.79
CA LYS A 89 0.80 -11.23 -4.68
C LYS A 89 0.40 -12.61 -4.15
N ALA A 90 1.37 -13.44 -3.75
CA ALA A 90 1.07 -14.75 -3.20
C ALA A 90 0.23 -14.68 -1.90
N LEU A 91 0.50 -13.69 -1.06
CA LEU A 91 -0.31 -13.45 0.15
C LEU A 91 -1.73 -12.96 -0.19
N GLU A 92 -1.87 -12.05 -1.14
CA GLU A 92 -3.18 -11.64 -1.64
C GLU A 92 -3.98 -12.83 -2.19
N GLU A 93 -3.37 -13.66 -3.03
CA GLU A 93 -3.99 -14.85 -3.60
C GLU A 93 -4.43 -15.83 -2.49
N LEU A 94 -3.61 -16.01 -1.46
CA LEU A 94 -3.95 -16.82 -0.29
C LEU A 94 -5.17 -16.23 0.44
N ILE A 95 -5.18 -14.93 0.74
CA ILE A 95 -6.30 -14.25 1.42
C ILE A 95 -7.59 -14.43 0.63
N ILE A 96 -7.55 -14.18 -0.69
CA ILE A 96 -8.72 -14.28 -1.56
C ILE A 96 -9.22 -15.73 -1.67
N SER A 97 -8.32 -16.71 -1.72
CA SER A 97 -8.68 -18.13 -1.82
C SER A 97 -9.50 -18.65 -0.63
N ARG A 98 -9.34 -18.03 0.55
CA ARG A 98 -10.07 -18.39 1.78
C ARG A 98 -11.52 -17.90 1.79
N LEU A 99 -11.91 -17.08 0.83
CA LEU A 99 -13.23 -16.43 0.86
C LEU A 99 -14.35 -17.37 0.45
N PRO A 100 -15.38 -17.54 1.31
CA PRO A 100 -16.57 -18.26 0.90
C PRO A 100 -17.28 -17.45 -0.18
N ARG A 101 -17.56 -18.10 -1.31
CA ARG A 101 -18.38 -17.51 -2.37
C ARG A 101 -19.78 -17.25 -1.81
N PRO A 102 -20.32 -16.02 -1.91
CA PRO A 102 -21.71 -15.78 -1.55
C PRO A 102 -22.64 -16.60 -2.47
N ASP A 103 -23.71 -17.16 -1.92
CA ASP A 103 -24.76 -17.84 -2.69
C ASP A 103 -26.07 -17.05 -2.56
N PRO A 104 -26.69 -16.58 -3.67
CA PRO A 104 -26.18 -16.65 -5.04
C PRO A 104 -24.99 -15.70 -5.25
N ASP A 105 -24.09 -16.05 -6.17
CA ASP A 105 -22.98 -15.20 -6.60
C ASP A 105 -23.45 -14.33 -7.78
N PRO A 106 -23.79 -13.04 -7.55
CA PRO A 106 -24.39 -12.21 -8.57
C PRO A 106 -23.36 -11.85 -9.66
N ASP A 107 -23.84 -11.74 -10.90
CA ASP A 107 -23.06 -11.16 -11.98
C ASP A 107 -23.01 -9.64 -11.84
N VAL A 108 -21.84 -9.06 -12.06
CA VAL A 108 -21.57 -7.63 -12.02
C VAL A 108 -20.88 -7.22 -13.31
N GLU A 109 -21.33 -6.11 -13.90
CA GLU A 109 -20.70 -5.52 -15.07
C GLU A 109 -19.42 -4.77 -14.66
N VAL A 110 -18.31 -5.10 -15.31
CA VAL A 110 -17.03 -4.38 -15.18
C VAL A 110 -16.46 -3.98 -16.52
N VAL A 111 -15.61 -2.96 -16.52
CA VAL A 111 -14.84 -2.56 -17.69
C VAL A 111 -13.63 -3.48 -17.80
N GLY A 112 -13.57 -4.24 -18.88
CA GLY A 112 -12.46 -5.11 -19.25
C GLY A 112 -11.24 -4.33 -19.72
N ASP A 113 -10.15 -5.06 -19.95
CA ASP A 113 -8.83 -4.49 -20.24
C ASP A 113 -8.78 -3.65 -21.52
N HIS A 114 -9.74 -3.83 -22.43
CA HIS A 114 -9.85 -3.10 -23.70
C HIS A 114 -11.06 -2.16 -23.74
N GLY A 115 -11.64 -1.84 -22.58
CA GLY A 115 -12.76 -0.90 -22.45
C GLY A 115 -14.14 -1.50 -22.70
N GLU A 116 -14.23 -2.80 -22.94
CA GLU A 116 -15.47 -3.55 -23.11
C GLU A 116 -16.17 -3.81 -21.78
N THR A 117 -17.50 -3.96 -21.79
CA THR A 117 -18.23 -4.41 -20.60
C THR A 117 -18.19 -5.93 -20.51
N VAL A 118 -17.67 -6.47 -19.40
CA VAL A 118 -17.60 -7.90 -19.10
C VAL A 118 -18.47 -8.19 -17.87
N LEU A 119 -19.30 -9.24 -17.94
CA LEU A 119 -19.99 -9.77 -16.77
C LEU A 119 -19.05 -10.71 -16.02
N VAL A 120 -18.81 -10.40 -14.76
CA VAL A 120 -18.00 -11.25 -13.87
C VAL A 120 -18.76 -11.52 -12.59
N LYS A 121 -18.52 -12.68 -11.98
CA LYS A 121 -19.08 -12.98 -10.67
C LYS A 121 -18.51 -12.04 -9.63
N LEU A 122 -19.35 -11.55 -8.72
CA LEU A 122 -18.92 -10.71 -7.61
C LEU A 122 -17.83 -11.40 -6.77
N GLY A 123 -17.93 -12.72 -6.58
CA GLY A 123 -16.89 -13.52 -5.93
C GLY A 123 -15.55 -13.54 -6.67
N ASP A 124 -15.54 -13.32 -7.98
CA ASP A 124 -14.33 -13.24 -8.80
C ASP A 124 -13.74 -11.82 -8.87
N LEU A 125 -14.51 -10.78 -8.52
CA LEU A 125 -13.99 -9.41 -8.41
C LEU A 125 -12.89 -9.25 -7.36
N ALA A 126 -12.92 -10.07 -6.30
CA ALA A 126 -11.84 -10.10 -5.32
C ALA A 126 -10.49 -10.48 -5.99
N LYS A 127 -10.52 -11.30 -7.04
CA LYS A 127 -9.36 -11.76 -7.83
C LYS A 127 -9.01 -10.82 -8.99
N ALA A 128 -9.83 -9.83 -9.29
CA ALA A 128 -9.92 -9.24 -10.62
C ALA A 128 -8.94 -8.11 -10.95
N ASN A 129 -7.96 -7.81 -10.09
CA ASN A 129 -6.85 -6.92 -10.49
C ASN A 129 -5.50 -7.65 -10.47
N PRO A 130 -5.29 -8.62 -11.38
CA PRO A 130 -4.01 -9.34 -11.46
C PRO A 130 -2.83 -8.40 -11.76
N ARG A 131 -3.11 -7.22 -12.33
CA ARG A 131 -2.12 -6.22 -12.73
C ARG A 131 -1.71 -5.26 -11.62
N GLN A 132 -2.37 -5.24 -10.46
CA GLN A 132 -1.98 -4.31 -9.39
C GLN A 132 -0.55 -4.55 -8.88
N TRP A 133 -0.07 -5.78 -9.03
CA TRP A 133 1.29 -6.17 -8.68
C TRP A 133 2.29 -5.95 -9.81
N ASP A 134 1.84 -5.61 -11.03
CA ASP A 134 2.69 -5.40 -12.20
C ASP A 134 3.29 -3.98 -12.19
N GLY A 135 4.62 -3.89 -12.25
CA GLY A 135 5.36 -2.61 -12.33
C GLY A 135 5.20 -1.72 -11.08
N PRO A 136 5.68 -0.46 -11.09
CA PRO A 136 5.66 0.42 -9.90
C PRO A 136 4.28 1.05 -9.62
N ALA A 137 3.20 0.28 -9.84
CA ALA A 137 1.84 0.70 -9.53
C ALA A 137 1.59 0.72 -8.01
N ASP A 138 0.64 1.55 -7.58
CA ASP A 138 0.14 1.48 -6.21
C ASP A 138 -0.66 0.19 -6.00
N VAL A 139 -0.52 -0.37 -4.80
CA VAL A 139 -1.10 -1.65 -4.42
C VAL A 139 -2.13 -1.41 -3.31
N TRP A 140 -3.27 -2.07 -3.43
CA TRP A 140 -4.33 -2.05 -2.41
C TRP A 140 -4.43 -3.42 -1.76
N LEU A 141 -3.97 -3.53 -0.52
CA LEU A 141 -3.89 -4.77 0.25
C LEU A 141 -5.29 -5.18 0.75
N PRO A 142 -5.86 -6.31 0.28
CA PRO A 142 -7.20 -6.74 0.67
C PRO A 142 -7.21 -7.43 2.04
N TYR A 143 -8.28 -7.24 2.81
CA TYR A 143 -8.49 -7.94 4.07
C TYR A 143 -9.98 -8.16 4.32
N PHE A 144 -10.28 -9.26 4.99
CA PHE A 144 -11.65 -9.71 5.28
C PHE A 144 -11.84 -10.04 6.76
N SER A 145 -10.74 -10.30 7.46
CA SER A 145 -10.67 -10.71 8.85
C SER A 145 -9.50 -10.03 9.55
N ARG A 146 -9.43 -10.19 10.87
CA ARG A 146 -8.29 -9.72 11.67
C ARG A 146 -7.01 -10.48 11.35
N SER A 147 -7.08 -11.78 11.06
CA SER A 147 -5.90 -12.58 10.69
C SER A 147 -5.26 -12.12 9.39
N ASP A 148 -6.05 -11.64 8.41
CA ASP A 148 -5.47 -11.07 7.19
C ASP A 148 -4.62 -9.82 7.50
N LEU A 149 -4.98 -9.05 8.53
CA LEU A 149 -4.20 -7.90 8.99
C LEU A 149 -2.91 -8.34 9.69
N ASP A 150 -2.95 -9.45 10.43
CA ASP A 150 -1.75 -10.06 11.02
C ASP A 150 -0.80 -10.54 9.91
N ASP A 151 -1.33 -11.21 8.88
CA ASP A 151 -0.57 -11.67 7.72
C ASP A 151 0.06 -10.47 6.97
N TRP A 152 -0.69 -9.40 6.73
CA TRP A 152 -0.15 -8.18 6.11
C TRP A 152 0.88 -7.48 6.99
N ALA A 153 0.70 -7.45 8.31
CA ALA A 153 1.72 -6.89 9.19
C ALA A 153 3.01 -7.71 9.14
N ALA A 154 2.93 -9.05 9.14
CA ALA A 154 4.09 -9.93 8.97
C ALA A 154 4.80 -9.70 7.62
N PHE A 155 4.04 -9.43 6.56
CA PHE A 155 4.60 -9.01 5.27
C PHE A 155 5.29 -7.64 5.36
N LEU A 156 4.68 -6.64 6.00
CA LEU A 156 5.19 -5.26 6.03
C LEU A 156 6.40 -5.08 6.95
N LEU A 157 6.40 -5.70 8.14
CA LEU A 157 7.38 -5.45 9.20
C LEU A 157 8.85 -5.55 8.74
N PRO A 158 9.28 -6.59 7.98
CA PRO A 158 10.66 -6.68 7.49
C PRO A 158 11.03 -5.61 6.45
N ARG A 159 10.02 -5.00 5.83
CA ARG A 159 10.17 -4.05 4.70
C ARG A 159 10.08 -2.59 5.15
N LEU A 160 9.57 -2.35 6.36
CA LEU A 160 9.29 -0.99 6.85
C LEU A 160 10.50 -0.08 6.80
N ASP A 161 11.69 -0.55 7.20
CA ASP A 161 12.91 0.25 7.19
C ASP A 161 13.21 0.83 5.81
N ARG A 162 13.15 0.00 4.76
CA ARG A 162 13.31 0.43 3.37
C ARG A 162 12.16 1.33 2.90
N LEU A 163 10.92 0.95 3.19
CA LEU A 163 9.73 1.69 2.73
C LEU A 163 9.63 3.10 3.32
N VAL A 164 10.13 3.28 4.55
CA VAL A 164 10.13 4.56 5.26
C VAL A 164 11.49 5.23 5.27
N ALA A 165 12.49 4.69 4.55
CA ALA A 165 13.75 5.37 4.34
C ALA A 165 13.49 6.73 3.65
N PRO A 166 14.27 7.78 3.97
CA PRO A 166 14.18 9.04 3.23
C PRO A 166 14.37 8.79 1.73
N SER A 167 13.50 9.36 0.90
CA SER A 167 13.71 9.34 -0.54
C SER A 167 15.07 9.99 -0.84
N SER A 168 15.92 9.35 -1.64
CA SER A 168 17.14 10.01 -2.14
C SER A 168 16.71 11.32 -2.83
N PRO A 169 17.45 12.44 -2.68
CA PRO A 169 17.15 13.69 -3.40
C PRO A 169 16.97 13.51 -4.92
N GLU A 170 17.53 12.43 -5.48
CA GLU A 170 17.38 12.04 -6.88
C GLU A 170 15.98 11.52 -7.25
N ALA A 171 15.19 11.04 -6.28
CA ALA A 171 13.82 10.58 -6.48
C ALA A 171 12.78 11.71 -6.34
N THR A 172 13.15 12.82 -5.71
CA THR A 172 12.23 13.90 -5.33
C THR A 172 12.33 15.14 -6.23
N ASP A 173 13.43 15.32 -6.96
CA ASP A 173 13.62 16.47 -7.85
C ASP A 173 14.37 16.10 -9.16
N PRO A 174 13.65 15.96 -10.29
CA PRO A 174 14.26 15.71 -11.61
C PRO A 174 15.29 16.77 -12.02
N SER A 175 15.24 17.96 -11.42
CA SER A 175 16.17 19.06 -11.74
C SER A 175 17.57 18.86 -11.14
N LEU A 176 17.70 18.10 -10.05
CA LEU A 176 19.00 17.76 -9.45
C LEU A 176 19.80 16.80 -10.35
N TRP A 177 19.12 15.88 -11.05
CA TRP A 177 19.73 15.04 -12.10
C TRP A 177 20.33 15.89 -13.22
N ALA A 178 19.59 16.90 -13.70
CA ALA A 178 20.07 17.80 -14.74
C ALA A 178 21.28 18.64 -14.29
N GLN A 179 21.35 19.06 -13.02
CA GLN A 179 22.50 19.75 -12.47
C GLN A 179 23.73 18.83 -12.29
N ARG A 180 23.53 17.59 -11.83
CA ARG A 180 24.62 16.62 -11.65
C ARG A 180 25.24 16.21 -12.99
N LEU A 181 24.41 15.94 -14.00
CA LEU A 181 24.86 15.67 -15.38
C LEU A 181 25.62 16.86 -15.99
N ARG A 182 25.14 18.11 -15.78
CA ARG A 182 25.86 19.31 -16.25
C ARG A 182 27.24 19.48 -15.59
N ARG A 183 27.39 19.09 -14.32
CA ARG A 183 28.71 19.12 -13.65
C ARG A 183 29.66 18.07 -14.22
N PHE A 184 29.16 16.89 -14.58
CA PHE A 184 29.97 15.86 -15.22
C PHE A 184 30.35 16.21 -16.67
N THR A 185 29.43 16.79 -17.47
CA THR A 185 29.75 17.22 -18.84
C THR A 185 30.58 18.50 -18.89
N GLY A 186 30.59 19.30 -17.82
CA GLY A 186 31.49 20.46 -17.67
C GLY A 186 32.95 20.09 -17.42
N LEU A 187 33.23 18.89 -16.87
CA LEU A 187 34.60 18.40 -16.64
C LEU A 187 35.27 17.86 -17.91
N PHE A 188 34.49 17.49 -18.94
CA PHE A 188 35.00 17.02 -20.23
C PHE A 188 35.15 18.13 -21.28
N ARG A 189 34.92 19.39 -20.92
CA ARG A 189 35.26 20.56 -21.74
C ARG A 189 36.47 21.29 -21.15
N SER A 190 37.65 20.71 -21.38
CA SER A 190 38.90 21.48 -21.33
C SER A 190 39.67 21.27 -22.63
N LYS A 191 39.75 22.39 -23.37
CA LYS A 191 40.37 22.65 -24.69
C LYS A 191 39.68 22.08 -25.92
#